data_AF-A0A2N7X1P8-F1
#
_entry.id   AF-A0A2N7X1P8-F1
#
_cell.length_a   1.000
_cell.length_b   1.000
_cell.length_c   1.000
_cell.angle_alpha   90.00
_cell.angle_beta   90.00
_cell.angle_gamma   90.00
#
_symmetry.space_group_name_H-M   'P 1'
#
loop_
_entity.id
_entity.type
_entity.pdbx_description
1 polymer ?
#
loop_
_entity_poly.entity_id
_entity_poly.type
_entity_poly.pdbx_seq_one_letter_code
_entity_poly.pdbx_strand_id
1 'polypeptide(L)'
;MIITSLIDTDLYKFTMMQVVLHHFPAATVEYRFRCRTPNVNLVPYVDEIREEIGKLCQLRFGEDELDYLRRMRFIKSDFIDFLALFHLNEKYISVEPSAKGNGEIDIVINGPWLHTILFEIPVLAIVNEVYFRNTQRDPDYQIGRDRLREKIALLARPELAECKIADYGTRRRFSKRWHEEVILTLMDGIGAQLAGTSNVYYAKKHDLTPLGTMAHEYLQACQALGPRLRDSQTYGFEVWAKEYRGDLGIALSDVYGMKAFLNDFDMYFCKLFDGARHDSGDPFEWGEALLRHYEENRCDPRTKVLVFSDALDIPKVLKLYERFRGRCRLAFGVGTNLTNDLGYSPLQIVIKMVRCNGQPVAKLSDSPGKNMCDDKAYIAYLRQVFGIDTPVEDTRDQSE
;
A
#
# COMPACT_ATOMS: atom_id res chain seq x y z
N MET A 1 -7.99 -2.76 22.51
CA MET A 1 -7.29 -3.60 21.53
C MET A 1 -8.00 -3.47 20.20
N ILE A 2 -7.46 -2.64 19.32
CA ILE A 2 -7.95 -2.33 17.98
C ILE A 2 -7.59 -3.46 17.01
N ILE A 3 -6.33 -3.89 17.04
CA ILE A 3 -5.82 -5.00 16.25
C ILE A 3 -5.85 -6.25 17.11
N THR A 4 -6.57 -7.28 16.66
CA THR A 4 -6.79 -8.52 17.44
C THR A 4 -6.17 -9.76 16.79
N SER A 5 -5.48 -9.59 15.67
CA SER A 5 -4.86 -10.66 14.88
C SER A 5 -3.73 -10.07 14.04
N LEU A 6 -2.63 -10.82 13.84
CA LEU A 6 -1.52 -10.39 12.97
C LEU A 6 -1.86 -10.46 11.48
N ILE A 7 -2.94 -11.16 11.09
CA ILE A 7 -3.45 -11.14 9.71
C ILE A 7 -4.45 -9.99 9.47
N ASP A 8 -4.77 -9.14 10.46
CA ASP A 8 -5.51 -7.87 10.24
C ASP A 8 -4.59 -6.81 9.63
N THR A 9 -4.11 -7.13 8.42
CA THR A 9 -3.11 -6.39 7.65
C THR A 9 -3.29 -6.70 6.16
N ASP A 10 -2.61 -5.94 5.30
CA ASP A 10 -2.71 -6.11 3.84
C ASP A 10 -1.85 -7.30 3.34
N LEU A 11 -2.35 -8.09 2.39
CA LEU A 11 -1.66 -9.28 1.85
C LEU A 11 -0.22 -9.00 1.40
N TYR A 12 0.01 -7.83 0.79
CA TYR A 12 1.32 -7.48 0.24
C TYR A 12 2.42 -7.42 1.34
N LYS A 13 2.03 -7.29 2.61
CA LYS A 13 2.95 -7.36 3.75
C LYS A 13 3.56 -8.75 3.89
N PHE A 14 2.75 -9.80 3.77
CA PHE A 14 3.22 -11.19 3.83
C PHE A 14 4.05 -11.56 2.61
N THR A 15 3.60 -11.16 1.43
CA THR A 15 4.31 -11.48 0.19
C THR A 15 5.67 -10.77 0.13
N MET A 16 5.77 -9.51 0.56
CA MET A 16 7.08 -8.88 0.69
C MET A 16 7.90 -9.53 1.81
N MET A 17 7.31 -9.86 2.96
CA MET A 17 8.04 -10.47 4.08
C MET A 17 8.64 -11.83 3.72
N GLN A 18 7.94 -12.65 2.93
CA GLN A 18 8.47 -13.91 2.40
C GLN A 18 9.70 -13.66 1.49
N VAL A 19 9.64 -12.65 0.61
CA VAL A 19 10.81 -12.24 -0.21
C VAL A 19 11.96 -11.83 0.70
N VAL A 20 11.69 -11.07 1.75
CA VAL A 20 12.72 -10.65 2.73
C VAL A 20 13.35 -11.86 3.41
N LEU A 21 12.55 -12.84 3.84
CA LEU A 21 13.07 -14.06 4.46
C LEU A 21 14.02 -14.81 3.52
N HIS A 22 13.62 -15.03 2.27
CA HIS A 22 14.39 -15.89 1.34
C HIS A 22 15.56 -15.18 0.67
N HIS A 23 15.48 -13.87 0.46
CA HIS A 23 16.46 -13.12 -0.32
C HIS A 23 17.24 -12.08 0.48
N PHE A 24 16.67 -11.54 1.55
CA PHE A 24 17.25 -10.42 2.30
C PHE A 24 17.19 -10.60 3.84
N PRO A 25 17.50 -11.78 4.40
CA PRO A 25 17.27 -12.05 5.83
C PRO A 25 18.11 -11.17 6.76
N ALA A 26 19.25 -10.67 6.29
CA ALA A 26 20.16 -9.81 7.04
C ALA A 26 19.87 -8.30 6.90
N ALA A 27 18.89 -7.92 6.06
CA ALA A 27 18.62 -6.50 5.81
C ALA A 27 18.08 -5.81 7.05
N THR A 28 18.57 -4.59 7.32
CA THR A 28 18.04 -3.70 8.37
C THR A 28 17.43 -2.46 7.73
N VAL A 29 16.40 -1.91 8.35
CA VAL A 29 15.62 -0.80 7.77
C VAL A 29 15.19 0.18 8.85
N GLU A 30 14.87 1.40 8.40
CA GLU A 30 14.20 2.41 9.19
C GLU A 30 12.95 2.89 8.47
N TYR A 31 11.82 2.89 9.15
CA TYR A 31 10.58 3.53 8.72
C TYR A 31 10.25 4.73 9.58
N ARG A 32 9.64 5.74 8.97
CA ARG A 32 9.11 6.91 9.67
C ARG A 32 7.65 7.15 9.33
N PHE A 33 6.88 7.51 10.35
CA PHE A 33 5.52 7.99 10.23
C PHE A 33 5.47 9.47 9.83
N ARG A 34 4.40 9.86 9.14
CA ARG A 34 4.04 11.26 8.91
C ARG A 34 2.52 11.39 8.82
N CYS A 35 1.96 12.34 9.56
CA CYS A 35 0.64 12.89 9.25
C CYS A 35 0.82 14.09 8.30
N ARG A 36 0.15 14.05 7.15
CA ARG A 36 0.17 15.12 6.14
C ARG A 36 -1.08 16.00 6.19
N THR A 37 -2.07 15.64 7.02
CA THR A 37 -3.25 16.48 7.23
C THR A 37 -2.84 17.66 8.10
N PRO A 38 -3.04 18.92 7.65
CA PRO A 38 -2.69 20.09 8.44
C PRO A 38 -3.56 20.19 9.70
N ASN A 39 -3.04 20.83 10.73
CA ASN A 39 -3.76 21.17 11.97
C ASN A 39 -4.32 19.96 12.76
N VAL A 40 -3.76 18.77 12.56
CA VAL A 40 -4.11 17.58 13.34
C VAL A 40 -3.20 17.48 14.55
N ASN A 41 -3.79 17.42 15.75
CA ASN A 41 -3.06 17.21 17.00
C ASN A 41 -3.20 15.76 17.48
N LEU A 42 -2.12 14.99 17.37
CA LEU A 42 -2.04 13.59 17.83
C LEU A 42 -1.36 13.46 19.21
N VAL A 43 -0.71 14.51 19.71
CA VAL A 43 0.03 14.48 20.99
C VAL A 43 -0.82 14.01 22.17
N PRO A 44 -2.09 14.44 22.35
CA PRO A 44 -2.93 13.97 23.45
C PRO A 44 -3.19 12.45 23.46
N TYR A 45 -2.94 11.76 22.35
CA TYR A 45 -3.27 10.34 22.17
C TYR A 45 -2.03 9.43 22.12
N VAL A 46 -0.83 9.97 22.36
CA VAL A 46 0.43 9.22 22.28
C VAL A 46 0.43 8.00 23.21
N ASP A 47 -0.02 8.15 24.45
CA ASP A 47 0.00 7.05 25.42
C ASP A 47 -0.99 5.95 25.05
N GLU A 48 -2.17 6.30 24.52
CA GLU A 48 -3.13 5.32 24.00
C GLU A 48 -2.58 4.58 22.76
N ILE A 49 -1.92 5.30 21.85
CA ILE A 49 -1.25 4.71 20.68
C ILE A 49 -0.16 3.72 21.13
N ARG A 50 0.66 4.10 22.11
CA ARG A 50 1.70 3.22 22.69
C ARG A 50 1.09 1.98 23.32
N GLU A 51 0.00 2.13 24.08
CA GLU A 51 -0.68 1.00 24.71
C GLU A 51 -1.23 0.00 23.68
N GLU A 52 -1.85 0.51 22.60
CA GLU A 52 -2.38 -0.33 21.52
C GLU A 52 -1.26 -1.00 20.70
N ILE A 53 -0.11 -0.35 20.51
CA ILE A 53 1.09 -0.96 19.91
C ILE A 53 1.68 -2.04 20.83
N GLY A 54 1.69 -1.82 22.14
CA GLY A 54 2.13 -2.84 23.09
C GLY A 54 1.26 -4.10 23.03
N LYS A 55 -0.06 -3.93 22.97
CA LYS A 55 -1.01 -5.03 22.74
C LYS A 55 -0.75 -5.73 21.39
N LEU A 56 -0.47 -4.98 20.32
CA LEU A 56 -0.10 -5.54 19.02
C LEU A 56 1.15 -6.44 19.10
N CYS A 57 2.18 -6.03 19.84
CA CYS A 57 3.41 -6.80 20.03
C CYS A 57 3.22 -8.09 20.85
N GLN A 58 2.13 -8.20 21.59
CA GLN A 58 1.77 -9.42 22.34
C GLN A 58 1.10 -10.48 21.45
N LEU A 59 0.61 -10.12 20.27
CA LEU A 59 -0.07 -11.06 19.38
C LEU A 59 0.88 -12.15 18.85
N ARG A 60 0.29 -13.31 18.55
CA ARG A 60 0.89 -14.45 17.85
C ARG A 60 -0.09 -14.90 16.77
N PHE A 61 0.43 -15.57 15.74
CA PHE A 61 -0.44 -16.22 14.77
C PHE A 61 -1.14 -17.42 15.40
N GLY A 62 -2.44 -17.55 15.16
CA GLY A 62 -3.18 -18.77 15.48
C GLY A 62 -2.94 -19.87 14.45
N GLU A 63 -3.07 -21.14 14.85
CA GLU A 63 -2.95 -22.29 13.93
C GLU A 63 -3.93 -22.17 12.75
N ASP A 64 -5.16 -21.72 12.99
CA ASP A 64 -6.17 -21.53 11.94
C ASP A 64 -5.81 -20.40 10.95
N GLU A 65 -5.05 -19.40 11.40
CA GLU A 65 -4.52 -18.32 10.56
C GLU A 65 -3.34 -18.80 9.72
N LEU A 66 -2.43 -19.58 10.31
CA LEU A 66 -1.31 -20.21 9.61
C LEU A 66 -1.81 -21.21 8.56
N ASP A 67 -2.80 -22.03 8.91
CA ASP A 67 -3.47 -22.95 7.99
C ASP A 67 -4.11 -22.23 6.81
N TYR A 68 -4.75 -21.08 7.06
CA TYR A 68 -5.32 -20.24 6.00
C TYR A 68 -4.25 -19.70 5.06
N LEU A 69 -3.16 -19.14 5.58
CA LEU A 69 -2.04 -18.65 4.77
C LEU A 69 -1.39 -19.79 3.97
N ARG A 70 -1.22 -20.98 4.57
CA ARG A 70 -0.62 -22.16 3.93
C ARG A 70 -1.39 -22.64 2.70
N ARG A 71 -2.70 -22.38 2.61
CA ARG A 71 -3.53 -22.73 1.44
C ARG A 71 -3.25 -21.86 0.21
N MET A 72 -2.60 -20.71 0.37
CA MET A 72 -2.24 -19.85 -0.75
C MET A 72 -1.05 -20.45 -1.49
N ARG A 73 -1.22 -20.82 -2.76
CA ARG A 73 -0.21 -21.56 -3.55
C ARG A 73 1.19 -20.91 -3.60
N PHE A 74 1.26 -19.59 -3.44
CA PHE A 74 2.49 -18.80 -3.50
C PHE A 74 3.17 -18.62 -2.14
N ILE A 75 2.50 -19.01 -1.05
CA ILE A 75 3.07 -18.97 0.30
C ILE A 75 3.79 -20.29 0.57
N LYS A 76 5.07 -20.20 0.93
CA LYS A 76 5.95 -21.36 1.13
C LYS A 76 5.91 -21.87 2.58
N SER A 77 6.11 -23.17 2.77
CA SER A 77 5.95 -23.81 4.07
C SER A 77 6.95 -23.32 5.11
N ASP A 78 8.19 -23.06 4.72
CA ASP A 78 9.23 -22.50 5.58
C ASP A 78 8.90 -21.09 6.08
N PHE A 79 8.25 -20.28 5.24
CA PHE A 79 7.72 -18.99 5.68
C PHE A 79 6.59 -19.15 6.72
N ILE A 80 5.71 -20.13 6.55
CA ILE A 80 4.68 -20.46 7.57
C ILE A 80 5.32 -20.90 8.89
N ASP A 81 6.34 -21.75 8.84
CA ASP A 81 7.07 -22.21 10.03
C ASP A 81 7.75 -21.05 10.75
N PHE A 82 8.30 -20.08 9.99
CA PHE A 82 8.80 -18.83 10.54
C PHE A 82 7.69 -18.00 11.20
N LEU A 83 6.53 -17.85 10.56
CA LEU A 83 5.40 -17.10 11.13
C LEU A 83 4.89 -17.73 12.43
N ALA A 84 4.92 -19.05 12.57
CA ALA A 84 4.53 -19.73 13.81
C ALA A 84 5.35 -19.28 15.04
N LEU A 85 6.61 -18.90 14.84
CA LEU A 85 7.50 -18.37 15.88
C LEU A 85 7.51 -16.84 15.96
N PHE A 86 6.94 -16.19 14.95
CA PHE A 86 7.04 -14.75 14.80
C PHE A 86 6.18 -14.00 15.83
N HIS A 87 6.74 -12.88 16.30
CA HIS A 87 5.96 -11.79 16.85
C HIS A 87 6.65 -10.45 16.66
N LEU A 88 5.85 -9.39 16.71
CA LEU A 88 6.35 -8.02 16.74
C LEU A 88 7.01 -7.74 18.10
N ASN A 89 8.04 -6.90 18.11
CA ASN A 89 8.80 -6.58 19.31
C ASN A 89 8.88 -5.07 19.52
N GLU A 90 8.44 -4.61 20.69
CA GLU A 90 8.38 -3.20 21.06
C GLU A 90 9.75 -2.50 20.97
N LYS A 91 10.86 -3.23 21.15
CA LYS A 91 12.21 -2.66 21.05
C LYS A 91 12.52 -2.02 19.69
N TYR A 92 11.76 -2.36 18.65
CA TYR A 92 11.96 -1.85 17.29
C TYR A 92 11.07 -0.65 16.94
N ILE A 93 10.21 -0.19 17.84
CA ILE A 93 9.28 0.91 17.57
C ILE A 93 9.27 1.92 18.72
N SER A 94 9.39 3.20 18.38
CA SER A 94 9.18 4.31 19.31
C SER A 94 8.07 5.23 18.81
N VAL A 95 7.36 5.84 19.74
CA VAL A 95 6.30 6.82 19.48
C VAL A 95 6.53 7.97 20.44
N GLU A 96 6.78 9.17 19.93
CA GLU A 96 7.06 10.36 20.75
C GLU A 96 6.28 11.58 20.20
N PRO A 97 5.93 12.57 21.04
CA PRO A 97 5.56 13.89 20.55
C PRO A 97 6.67 14.47 19.68
N SER A 98 6.31 15.10 18.56
CA SER A 98 7.33 15.68 17.69
C SER A 98 8.00 16.89 18.34
N ALA A 99 9.32 17.00 18.17
CA ALA A 99 10.12 18.11 18.70
C ALA A 99 9.67 19.49 18.18
N LYS A 100 8.90 19.54 17.08
CA LYS A 100 8.34 20.79 16.53
C LYS A 100 7.28 21.43 17.43
N GLY A 101 6.68 20.68 18.36
CA GLY A 101 5.66 21.21 19.28
C GLY A 101 4.36 21.66 18.61
N ASN A 102 4.06 21.19 17.39
CA ASN A 102 2.91 21.62 16.58
C ASN A 102 1.75 20.61 16.57
N GLY A 103 1.72 19.67 17.50
CA GLY A 103 0.72 18.59 17.57
C GLY A 103 1.06 17.35 16.74
N GLU A 104 2.15 17.36 15.97
CA GLU A 104 2.69 16.16 15.31
C GLU A 104 3.28 15.16 16.31
N ILE A 105 3.34 13.90 15.92
CA ILE A 105 4.03 12.81 16.63
C ILE A 105 5.04 12.17 15.68
N ASP A 106 6.14 11.67 16.23
CA ASP A 106 7.15 10.90 15.53
C ASP A 106 6.99 9.42 15.90
N ILE A 107 6.77 8.57 14.89
CA ILE A 107 6.84 7.11 15.04
C ILE A 107 8.00 6.62 14.19
N VAL A 108 8.99 6.01 14.84
CA VAL A 108 10.17 5.44 14.20
C VAL A 108 10.17 3.94 14.42
N ILE A 109 10.29 3.18 13.32
CA ILE A 109 10.45 1.73 13.37
C ILE A 109 11.83 1.40 12.82
N ASN A 110 12.71 0.81 13.63
CA ASN A 110 14.09 0.54 13.25
C ASN A 110 14.50 -0.87 13.70
N GLY A 111 15.06 -1.66 12.78
CA GLY A 111 15.52 -3.02 13.09
C GLY A 111 15.68 -3.89 11.84
N PRO A 112 15.80 -5.22 12.01
CA PRO A 112 15.79 -6.16 10.90
C PRO A 112 14.49 -6.03 10.09
N TRP A 113 14.60 -5.97 8.76
CA TRP A 113 13.45 -5.79 7.86
C TRP A 113 12.41 -6.88 8.06
N LEU A 114 12.88 -8.13 8.18
CA LEU A 114 12.05 -9.30 8.46
C LEU A 114 11.19 -9.15 9.74
N HIS A 115 11.67 -8.43 10.75
CA HIS A 115 10.96 -8.26 12.03
C HIS A 115 10.18 -6.96 12.16
N THR A 116 10.26 -6.08 11.15
CA THR A 116 9.69 -4.72 11.21
C THR A 116 8.67 -4.44 10.11
N ILE A 117 8.71 -5.20 9.01
CA ILE A 117 7.84 -5.00 7.83
C ILE A 117 6.34 -5.05 8.13
N LEU A 118 5.93 -5.83 9.13
CA LEU A 118 4.52 -6.00 9.52
C LEU A 118 3.97 -4.87 10.40
N PHE A 119 4.79 -3.91 10.86
CA PHE A 119 4.28 -2.78 11.67
C PHE A 119 3.44 -1.79 10.86
N GLU A 120 3.74 -1.57 9.57
CA GLU A 120 3.18 -0.44 8.78
C GLU A 120 1.66 -0.33 8.89
N ILE A 121 0.94 -1.40 8.54
CA ILE A 121 -0.52 -1.34 8.37
C ILE A 121 -1.24 -1.35 9.72
N PRO A 122 -0.93 -2.24 10.69
CA PRO A 122 -1.53 -2.22 12.01
C PRO A 122 -1.31 -0.89 12.74
N VAL A 123 -0.10 -0.31 12.68
CA VAL A 123 0.20 0.97 13.35
C VAL A 123 -0.57 2.12 12.71
N LEU A 124 -0.67 2.19 11.38
CA LEU A 124 -1.49 3.20 10.71
C LEU A 124 -2.98 3.07 11.09
N ALA A 125 -3.51 1.85 11.15
CA ALA A 125 -4.89 1.61 11.56
C ALA A 125 -5.13 2.00 13.04
N ILE A 126 -4.18 1.69 13.94
CA ILE A 126 -4.23 2.11 15.36
C ILE A 126 -4.27 3.64 15.46
N VAL A 127 -3.32 4.34 14.84
CA VAL A 127 -3.25 5.81 14.91
C VAL A 127 -4.55 6.44 14.38
N ASN A 128 -5.07 5.93 13.26
CA ASN A 128 -6.29 6.46 12.67
C ASN A 128 -7.51 6.22 13.57
N GLU A 129 -7.70 4.99 14.07
CA GLU A 129 -8.85 4.64 14.90
C GLU A 129 -8.79 5.31 16.28
N VAL A 130 -7.60 5.43 16.89
CA VAL A 130 -7.40 6.22 18.13
C VAL A 130 -7.76 7.69 17.91
N TYR A 131 -7.38 8.29 16.78
CA TYR A 131 -7.77 9.66 16.49
C TYR A 131 -9.28 9.83 16.35
N PHE A 132 -9.94 8.98 15.55
CA PHE A 132 -11.37 9.10 15.30
C PHE A 132 -12.22 8.75 16.51
N ARG A 133 -11.86 7.74 17.31
CA ARG A 133 -12.63 7.42 18.54
C ARG A 133 -12.58 8.53 19.59
N ASN A 134 -11.51 9.32 19.61
CA ASN A 134 -11.34 10.41 20.57
C ASN A 134 -11.96 11.73 20.09
N THR A 135 -11.89 12.01 18.78
CA THR A 135 -12.41 13.25 18.19
C THR A 135 -13.87 13.14 17.73
N GLN A 136 -14.31 11.94 17.36
CA GLN A 136 -15.68 11.62 16.93
C GLN A 136 -16.24 10.52 17.85
N ARG A 137 -16.49 10.86 19.12
CA ARG A 137 -16.92 9.89 20.15
C ARG A 137 -18.26 9.22 19.82
N ASP A 138 -19.16 9.98 19.20
CA ASP A 138 -20.47 9.54 18.77
C ASP A 138 -20.60 9.74 17.24
N PRO A 139 -19.96 8.88 16.43
CA PRO A 139 -19.94 9.06 14.98
C PRO A 139 -21.30 8.71 14.37
N ASP A 140 -21.74 9.53 13.41
CA ASP A 140 -22.96 9.26 12.66
C ASP A 140 -22.70 8.24 11.55
N TYR A 141 -22.85 6.96 11.90
CA TYR A 141 -22.74 5.86 10.95
C TYR A 141 -23.81 5.89 9.86
N GLN A 142 -24.94 6.59 10.06
CA GLN A 142 -26.00 6.64 9.06
C GLN A 142 -25.55 7.37 7.80
N ILE A 143 -24.82 8.49 7.95
CA ILE A 143 -24.19 9.21 6.83
C ILE A 143 -23.26 8.28 6.03
N GLY A 144 -22.42 7.49 6.73
CA GLY A 144 -21.53 6.53 6.09
C GLY A 144 -22.28 5.45 5.31
N ARG A 145 -23.37 4.93 5.87
CA ARG A 145 -24.23 3.93 5.20
C ARG A 145 -24.88 4.49 3.95
N ASP A 146 -25.41 5.72 4.02
CA ASP A 146 -26.10 6.32 2.88
C ASP A 146 -25.12 6.60 1.73
N ARG A 147 -23.93 7.14 2.03
CA ARG A 147 -22.85 7.29 1.04
C ARG A 147 -22.39 5.95 0.45
N LEU A 148 -22.32 4.89 1.25
CA LEU A 148 -21.97 3.56 0.76
C LEU A 148 -23.05 3.00 -0.17
N ARG A 149 -24.34 3.18 0.16
CA ARG A 149 -25.46 2.79 -0.71
C ARG A 149 -25.43 3.54 -2.03
N GLU A 150 -25.13 4.84 -2.03
CA GLU A 150 -24.97 5.61 -3.26
C GLU A 150 -23.84 5.06 -4.15
N LYS A 151 -22.69 4.71 -3.57
CA LYS A 151 -21.58 4.07 -4.28
C LYS A 151 -21.96 2.73 -4.88
N ILE A 152 -22.67 1.91 -4.12
CA ILE A 152 -23.19 0.60 -4.57
C ILE A 152 -24.17 0.81 -5.73
N ALA A 153 -25.11 1.74 -5.62
CA ALA A 153 -26.07 2.04 -6.67
C ALA A 153 -25.38 2.52 -7.97
N LEU A 154 -24.28 3.27 -7.86
CA LEU A 154 -23.48 3.67 -9.02
C LEU A 154 -22.79 2.48 -9.71
N LEU A 155 -22.32 1.49 -8.96
CA LEU A 155 -21.62 0.29 -9.47
C LEU A 155 -22.56 -0.79 -9.99
N ALA A 156 -23.71 -0.99 -9.34
CA ALA A 156 -24.67 -2.05 -9.62
C ALA A 156 -25.50 -1.84 -10.91
N ARG A 157 -25.16 -0.84 -11.72
CA ARG A 157 -25.84 -0.60 -12.99
C ARG A 157 -25.49 -1.69 -14.01
N PRO A 158 -26.44 -2.19 -14.81
CA PRO A 158 -26.22 -3.33 -15.71
C PRO A 158 -25.05 -3.17 -16.67
N GLU A 159 -24.82 -1.95 -17.20
CA GLU A 159 -23.73 -1.64 -18.12
C GLU A 159 -22.33 -1.71 -17.47
N LEU A 160 -22.27 -1.85 -16.15
CA LEU A 160 -21.05 -1.92 -15.35
C LEU A 160 -20.85 -3.29 -14.69
N ALA A 161 -21.62 -4.32 -15.07
CA ALA A 161 -21.59 -5.64 -14.42
C ALA A 161 -20.19 -6.28 -14.38
N GLU A 162 -19.31 -5.96 -15.33
CA GLU A 162 -17.92 -6.45 -15.35
C GLU A 162 -16.90 -5.51 -14.67
N CYS A 163 -17.33 -4.33 -14.21
CA CYS A 163 -16.49 -3.41 -13.45
C CYS A 163 -16.30 -3.95 -12.03
N LYS A 164 -15.08 -4.38 -11.72
CA LYS A 164 -14.73 -4.97 -10.43
C LYS A 164 -13.89 -4.05 -9.57
N ILE A 165 -14.25 -3.92 -8.30
CA ILE A 165 -13.46 -3.20 -7.30
C ILE A 165 -12.91 -4.17 -6.24
N ALA A 166 -11.84 -3.77 -5.59
CA ALA A 166 -11.26 -4.43 -4.43
C ALA A 166 -11.14 -3.44 -3.28
N ASP A 167 -11.36 -3.92 -2.05
CA ASP A 167 -11.14 -3.12 -0.83
C ASP A 167 -9.65 -3.07 -0.49
N TYR A 168 -9.05 -1.86 -0.55
CA TYR A 168 -7.67 -1.56 -0.13
C TYR A 168 -7.65 -0.58 1.07
N GLY A 169 -8.66 -0.64 1.95
CA GLY A 169 -8.95 0.39 2.94
C GLY A 169 -8.23 0.27 4.29
N THR A 170 -7.58 -0.86 4.59
CA THR A 170 -7.13 -1.21 5.95
C THR A 170 -6.41 -0.07 6.69
N ARG A 171 -5.34 0.49 6.09
CA ARG A 171 -4.43 1.44 6.74
C ARG A 171 -5.07 2.76 7.21
N ARG A 172 -6.20 3.15 6.62
CA ARG A 172 -6.89 4.44 6.89
C ARG A 172 -8.36 4.25 7.20
N ARG A 173 -8.78 3.03 7.54
CA ARG A 173 -10.17 2.73 7.93
C ARG A 173 -10.58 3.57 9.13
N PHE A 174 -11.83 4.06 9.15
CA PHE A 174 -12.37 4.82 10.27
C PHE A 174 -12.27 4.03 11.58
N SER A 175 -12.71 2.78 11.54
CA SER A 175 -12.48 1.79 12.59
C SER A 175 -12.54 0.38 12.03
N LYS A 176 -12.04 -0.60 12.79
CA LYS A 176 -12.18 -2.02 12.49
C LYS A 176 -13.64 -2.41 12.26
N ARG A 177 -14.52 -2.02 13.20
CA ARG A 177 -15.97 -2.30 13.13
C ARG A 177 -16.60 -1.75 11.86
N TRP A 178 -16.29 -0.49 11.51
CA TRP A 178 -16.84 0.12 10.31
C TRP A 178 -16.33 -0.56 9.03
N HIS A 179 -15.06 -0.94 8.98
CA HIS A 179 -14.48 -1.65 7.85
C HIS A 179 -15.19 -2.99 7.59
N GLU A 180 -15.52 -3.74 8.64
CA GLU A 180 -16.31 -4.97 8.49
C GLU A 180 -17.71 -4.70 7.93
N GLU A 181 -18.40 -3.67 8.45
CA GLU A 181 -19.73 -3.27 7.95
C GLU A 181 -19.68 -2.88 6.46
N VAL A 182 -18.64 -2.16 6.03
CA VAL A 182 -18.40 -1.83 4.62
C VAL A 182 -18.22 -3.09 3.78
N ILE A 183 -17.39 -4.04 4.22
CA ILE A 183 -17.16 -5.30 3.50
C ILE A 183 -18.47 -6.06 3.30
N LEU A 184 -19.22 -6.30 4.38
CA LEU A 184 -20.48 -7.05 4.31
C LEU A 184 -21.51 -6.35 3.42
N THR A 185 -21.61 -5.03 3.51
CA THR A 185 -22.53 -4.26 2.68
C THR A 185 -22.14 -4.28 1.20
N LEU A 186 -20.85 -4.29 0.86
CA LEU A 186 -20.37 -4.45 -0.51
C LEU A 186 -20.63 -5.87 -1.04
N MET A 187 -20.43 -6.89 -0.22
CA MET A 187 -20.74 -8.28 -0.59
C MET A 187 -22.21 -8.44 -0.99
N ASP A 188 -23.12 -7.92 -0.16
CA ASP A 188 -24.56 -7.97 -0.42
C ASP A 188 -24.97 -7.07 -1.60
N GLY A 189 -24.37 -5.89 -1.74
CA GLY A 189 -24.80 -4.87 -2.68
C GLY A 189 -24.27 -5.04 -4.11
N ILE A 190 -23.04 -5.55 -4.28
CA ILE A 190 -22.38 -5.66 -5.60
C ILE A 190 -21.85 -7.07 -5.92
N GLY A 191 -21.95 -8.03 -4.99
CA GLY A 191 -21.65 -9.45 -5.22
C GLY A 191 -20.31 -9.67 -5.93
N ALA A 192 -20.34 -10.29 -7.10
CA ALA A 192 -19.15 -10.65 -7.89
C ALA A 192 -18.34 -9.44 -8.41
N GLN A 193 -18.87 -8.21 -8.33
CA GLN A 193 -18.09 -7.00 -8.61
C GLN A 193 -17.12 -6.67 -7.47
N LEU A 194 -17.33 -7.18 -6.25
CA LEU A 194 -16.31 -7.16 -5.21
C LEU A 194 -15.30 -8.29 -5.49
N ALA A 195 -14.18 -7.94 -6.10
CA ALA A 195 -13.13 -8.91 -6.44
C ALA A 195 -12.46 -9.55 -5.22
N GLY A 196 -12.44 -8.82 -4.09
CA GLY A 196 -11.78 -9.24 -2.86
C GLY A 196 -11.36 -8.06 -1.98
N THR A 197 -10.48 -8.33 -1.02
CA THR A 197 -9.93 -7.34 -0.09
C THR A 197 -8.43 -7.55 0.07
N SER A 198 -7.66 -6.48 0.33
CA SER A 198 -6.27 -6.63 0.76
C SER A 198 -6.16 -7.15 2.19
N ASN A 199 -7.17 -6.92 3.03
CA ASN A 199 -7.14 -7.31 4.43
C ASN A 199 -7.26 -8.83 4.59
N VAL A 200 -6.19 -9.49 5.02
CA VAL A 200 -6.12 -10.96 5.09
C VAL A 200 -7.10 -11.52 6.14
N TYR A 201 -7.33 -10.79 7.24
CA TYR A 201 -8.30 -11.14 8.27
C TYR A 201 -9.72 -11.16 7.72
N TYR A 202 -10.15 -10.11 7.01
CA TYR A 202 -11.48 -10.08 6.40
C TYR A 202 -11.62 -11.04 5.21
N ALA A 203 -10.54 -11.26 4.45
CA ALA A 203 -10.50 -12.30 3.43
C ALA A 203 -10.81 -13.67 4.03
N LYS A 204 -10.11 -14.04 5.11
CA LYS A 204 -10.36 -15.30 5.85
C LYS A 204 -11.75 -15.34 6.47
N LYS A 205 -12.17 -14.27 7.14
CA LYS A 205 -13.41 -14.23 7.93
C LYS A 205 -14.67 -14.32 7.06
N HIS A 206 -14.63 -13.75 5.86
CA HIS A 206 -15.80 -13.63 4.98
C HIS A 206 -15.65 -14.38 3.65
N ASP A 207 -14.67 -15.29 3.56
CA ASP A 207 -14.39 -16.10 2.35
C ASP A 207 -14.20 -15.26 1.08
N LEU A 208 -13.48 -14.14 1.21
CA LEU A 208 -13.11 -13.28 0.08
C LEU A 208 -11.71 -13.62 -0.42
N THR A 209 -11.45 -13.30 -1.69
CA THR A 209 -10.11 -13.41 -2.25
C THR A 209 -9.18 -12.38 -1.60
N PRO A 210 -8.04 -12.78 -0.99
CA PRO A 210 -7.03 -11.83 -0.53
C PRO A 210 -6.26 -11.28 -1.74
N LEU A 211 -6.09 -9.95 -1.80
CA LEU A 211 -5.50 -9.26 -2.95
C LEU A 211 -4.30 -8.39 -2.57
N GLY A 212 -3.23 -8.48 -3.34
CA GLY A 212 -2.04 -7.66 -3.16
C GLY A 212 -0.80 -8.30 -3.78
N THR A 213 0.15 -7.47 -4.24
CA THR A 213 1.42 -7.94 -4.81
C THR A 213 2.60 -7.37 -4.04
N MET A 214 3.23 -6.30 -4.54
CA MET A 214 4.36 -5.59 -3.94
C MET A 214 3.99 -4.14 -3.60
N ALA A 215 4.82 -3.48 -2.80
CA ALA A 215 4.70 -2.05 -2.50
C ALA A 215 6.04 -1.32 -2.70
N HIS A 216 6.00 0.01 -2.61
CA HIS A 216 7.17 0.85 -2.88
C HIS A 216 8.36 0.49 -2.01
N GLU A 217 8.14 0.11 -0.75
CA GLU A 217 9.25 -0.20 0.16
C GLU A 217 10.14 -1.34 -0.35
N TYR A 218 9.58 -2.30 -1.08
CA TYR A 218 10.34 -3.42 -1.63
C TYR A 218 11.32 -2.91 -2.70
N LEU A 219 10.81 -2.15 -3.66
CA LEU A 219 11.62 -1.57 -4.74
C LEU A 219 12.55 -0.46 -4.22
N GLN A 220 12.15 0.26 -3.17
CA GLN A 220 13.02 1.20 -2.46
C GLN A 220 14.19 0.47 -1.79
N ALA A 221 13.94 -0.65 -1.10
CA ALA A 221 15.02 -1.43 -0.48
C ALA A 221 16.00 -1.98 -1.53
N CYS A 222 15.53 -2.34 -2.73
CA CYS A 222 16.39 -2.73 -3.85
C CYS A 222 17.39 -1.65 -4.28
N GLN A 223 17.19 -0.37 -3.91
CA GLN A 223 18.18 0.70 -4.12
C GLN A 223 19.46 0.46 -3.31
N ALA A 224 19.34 -0.16 -2.13
CA ALA A 224 20.43 -0.46 -1.22
C ALA A 224 20.87 -1.93 -1.26
N LEU A 225 19.99 -2.83 -1.72
CA LEU A 225 20.23 -4.28 -1.76
C LEU A 225 20.66 -4.78 -3.14
N GLY A 226 20.35 -4.03 -4.20
CA GLY A 226 20.73 -4.37 -5.57
C GLY A 226 22.21 -4.11 -5.84
N PRO A 227 22.75 -4.67 -6.94
CA PRO A 227 24.18 -4.58 -7.26
C PRO A 227 24.62 -3.14 -7.60
N ARG A 228 23.75 -2.37 -8.27
CA ARG A 228 23.95 -0.96 -8.61
C ARG A 228 22.62 -0.23 -8.56
N LEU A 229 22.64 1.05 -8.20
CA LEU A 229 21.42 1.85 -8.09
C LEU A 229 20.61 1.89 -9.40
N ARG A 230 21.28 2.02 -10.56
CA ARG A 230 20.62 2.06 -11.89
C ARG A 230 19.81 0.80 -12.18
N ASP A 231 20.26 -0.35 -11.68
CA ASP A 231 19.65 -1.67 -11.92
C ASP A 231 18.65 -2.05 -10.82
N SER A 232 18.42 -1.18 -9.83
CA SER A 232 17.61 -1.53 -8.64
C SER A 232 16.16 -1.92 -8.98
N GLN A 233 15.57 -1.31 -10.01
CA GLN A 233 14.21 -1.64 -10.46
C GLN A 233 14.13 -3.02 -11.10
N THR A 234 15.00 -3.28 -12.10
CA THR A 234 15.05 -4.56 -12.80
C THR A 234 15.43 -5.68 -11.84
N TYR A 235 16.39 -5.43 -10.95
CA TYR A 235 16.75 -6.35 -9.86
C TYR A 235 15.55 -6.70 -8.98
N GLY A 236 14.76 -5.72 -8.56
CA GLY A 236 13.52 -5.96 -7.81
C GLY A 236 12.53 -6.82 -8.58
N PHE A 237 12.31 -6.55 -9.87
CA PHE A 237 11.41 -7.35 -10.70
C PHE A 237 11.89 -8.80 -10.87
N GLU A 238 13.19 -9.01 -11.09
CA GLU A 238 13.79 -10.34 -11.22
C GLU A 238 13.71 -11.15 -9.93
N VAL A 239 14.02 -10.53 -8.78
CA VAL A 239 13.92 -11.21 -7.47
C VAL A 239 12.48 -11.57 -7.17
N TRP A 240 11.52 -10.68 -7.42
CA TRP A 240 10.10 -10.96 -7.25
C TRP A 240 9.64 -12.14 -8.12
N ALA A 241 10.00 -12.11 -9.40
CA ALA A 241 9.65 -13.19 -10.33
C ALA A 241 10.34 -14.52 -9.97
N LYS A 242 11.57 -14.48 -9.43
CA LYS A 242 12.27 -15.66 -8.92
C LYS A 242 11.56 -16.25 -7.70
N GLU A 243 11.04 -15.40 -6.82
CA GLU A 243 10.33 -15.84 -5.61
C GLU A 243 9.00 -16.52 -5.95
N TYR A 244 8.20 -15.89 -6.82
CA TYR A 244 6.81 -16.26 -7.06
C TYR A 244 6.54 -17.00 -8.37
N ARG A 245 7.52 -17.08 -9.27
CA ARG A 245 7.47 -17.92 -10.49
C ARG A 245 6.22 -17.72 -11.35
N GLY A 246 5.75 -16.47 -11.44
CA GLY A 246 4.57 -16.08 -12.22
C GLY A 246 3.33 -15.76 -11.37
N ASP A 247 3.29 -16.16 -10.10
CA ASP A 247 2.30 -15.64 -9.16
C ASP A 247 2.57 -14.16 -8.82
N LEU A 248 1.52 -13.45 -8.39
CA LEU A 248 1.61 -12.06 -7.93
C LEU A 248 2.26 -11.11 -8.96
N GLY A 249 1.98 -11.34 -10.25
CA GLY A 249 2.62 -10.71 -11.40
C GLY A 249 2.19 -9.27 -11.71
N ILE A 250 1.90 -8.44 -10.72
CA ILE A 250 1.61 -7.00 -10.92
C ILE A 250 2.80 -6.16 -10.46
N ALA A 251 3.47 -5.51 -11.41
CA ALA A 251 4.60 -4.61 -11.16
C ALA A 251 4.14 -3.22 -10.72
N LEU A 252 4.85 -2.60 -9.77
CA LEU A 252 4.58 -1.23 -9.34
C LEU A 252 5.43 -0.25 -10.15
N SER A 253 4.81 0.78 -10.74
CA SER A 253 5.46 1.55 -11.83
C SER A 253 5.99 2.94 -11.45
N ASP A 254 5.82 3.40 -10.22
CA ASP A 254 5.99 4.83 -9.88
C ASP A 254 6.99 5.09 -8.76
N VAL A 255 7.99 4.20 -8.60
CA VAL A 255 9.10 4.44 -7.65
C VAL A 255 10.02 5.56 -8.17
N TYR A 256 10.26 5.58 -9.48
CA TYR A 256 11.11 6.54 -10.20
C TYR A 256 10.32 7.38 -11.22
N GLY A 257 9.00 7.24 -11.23
CA GLY A 257 8.11 7.80 -12.24
C GLY A 257 7.99 6.94 -13.51
N MET A 258 6.93 7.22 -14.29
CA MET A 258 6.50 6.35 -15.39
C MET A 258 7.56 6.17 -16.48
N LYS A 259 8.29 7.23 -16.86
CA LYS A 259 9.32 7.17 -17.89
C LYS A 259 10.45 6.20 -17.53
N ALA A 260 10.95 6.29 -16.30
CA ALA A 260 12.01 5.41 -15.81
C ALA A 260 11.53 3.95 -15.70
N PHE A 261 10.27 3.75 -15.30
CA PHE A 261 9.64 2.43 -15.32
C PHE A 261 9.60 1.82 -16.71
N LEU A 262 9.06 2.52 -17.71
CA LEU A 262 8.95 1.99 -19.07
C LEU A 262 10.31 1.66 -19.69
N ASN A 263 11.34 2.48 -19.43
CA ASN A 263 12.70 2.21 -19.92
C ASN A 263 13.26 0.87 -19.42
N ASP A 264 12.91 0.47 -18.19
CA ASP A 264 13.40 -0.77 -17.59
C ASP A 264 12.45 -1.94 -17.79
N PHE A 265 11.16 -1.68 -18.02
CA PHE A 265 10.10 -2.69 -18.19
C PHE A 265 10.04 -3.21 -19.63
N ASP A 266 11.16 -3.74 -20.12
CA ASP A 266 11.35 -4.21 -21.50
C ASP A 266 10.44 -5.40 -21.90
N MET A 267 10.66 -5.95 -23.10
CA MET A 267 9.89 -7.09 -23.61
C MET A 267 9.95 -8.32 -22.69
N TYR A 268 11.06 -8.55 -21.98
CA TYR A 268 11.17 -9.67 -21.05
C TYR A 268 10.18 -9.48 -19.89
N PHE A 269 10.19 -8.31 -19.24
CA PHE A 269 9.26 -8.03 -18.14
C PHE A 269 7.81 -7.91 -18.61
N CYS A 270 7.58 -7.32 -19.79
CA CYS A 270 6.24 -7.26 -20.39
C CYS A 270 5.65 -8.65 -20.62
N LYS A 271 6.46 -9.66 -20.97
CA LYS A 271 5.98 -11.05 -21.13
C LYS A 271 5.83 -11.78 -19.81
N LEU A 272 6.68 -11.47 -18.84
CA LEU A 272 6.74 -12.14 -17.54
C LEU A 272 5.64 -11.71 -16.57
N PHE A 273 5.37 -10.41 -16.47
CA PHE A 273 4.36 -9.86 -15.56
C PHE A 273 2.97 -9.85 -16.21
N ASP A 274 1.94 -10.12 -15.41
CA ASP A 274 0.53 -10.04 -15.82
C ASP A 274 0.10 -8.60 -16.08
N GLY A 275 0.76 -7.62 -15.46
CA GLY A 275 0.32 -6.23 -15.50
C GLY A 275 1.16 -5.28 -14.69
N ALA A 276 0.67 -4.05 -14.54
CA ALA A 276 1.27 -3.04 -13.69
C ALA A 276 0.22 -2.27 -12.87
N ARG A 277 0.67 -1.59 -11.82
CA ARG A 277 -0.16 -0.81 -10.89
C ARG A 277 0.16 0.68 -10.93
N HIS A 278 -0.88 1.48 -11.15
CA HIS A 278 -0.90 2.93 -11.01
C HIS A 278 -1.12 3.36 -9.56
N ASP A 279 -0.20 4.16 -9.01
CA ASP A 279 -0.26 4.68 -7.63
C ASP A 279 0.17 6.16 -7.49
N SER A 280 0.43 6.86 -8.60
CA SER A 280 0.58 8.32 -8.64
C SER A 280 0.52 8.87 -10.08
N GLY A 281 0.27 10.17 -10.23
CA GLY A 281 0.15 10.84 -11.54
C GLY A 281 -1.23 10.69 -12.19
N ASP A 282 -1.40 11.19 -13.42
CA ASP A 282 -2.66 11.07 -14.15
C ASP A 282 -2.90 9.60 -14.58
N PRO A 283 -3.99 8.95 -14.12
CA PRO A 283 -4.24 7.54 -14.43
C PRO A 283 -4.61 7.29 -15.90
N PHE A 284 -5.18 8.28 -16.59
CA PHE A 284 -5.53 8.15 -18.01
C PHE A 284 -4.27 8.21 -18.87
N GLU A 285 -3.39 9.18 -18.62
CA GLU A 285 -2.10 9.27 -19.32
C GLU A 285 -1.23 8.04 -19.04
N TRP A 286 -1.17 7.60 -17.78
CA TRP A 286 -0.47 6.38 -17.38
C TRP A 286 -1.00 5.15 -18.13
N GLY A 287 -2.33 4.98 -18.18
CA GLY A 287 -2.95 3.83 -18.84
C GLY A 287 -2.65 3.83 -20.34
N GLU A 288 -2.78 4.99 -21.01
CA GLU A 288 -2.45 5.11 -22.44
C GLU A 288 -0.97 4.84 -22.73
N ALA A 289 -0.07 5.34 -21.88
CA ALA A 289 1.36 5.09 -22.01
C ALA A 289 1.70 3.60 -21.88
N LEU A 290 1.10 2.91 -20.90
CA LEU A 290 1.35 1.50 -20.67
C LEU A 290 0.82 0.60 -21.79
N LEU A 291 -0.38 0.91 -22.33
CA LEU A 291 -0.92 0.16 -23.46
C LEU A 291 -0.01 0.26 -24.71
N ARG A 292 0.44 1.48 -25.06
CA ARG A 292 1.40 1.67 -26.16
C ARG A 292 2.70 0.90 -25.90
N HIS A 293 3.21 0.95 -24.68
CA HIS A 293 4.44 0.27 -24.31
C HIS A 293 4.34 -1.26 -24.49
N TYR A 294 3.20 -1.86 -24.15
CA TYR A 294 2.98 -3.29 -24.40
C TYR A 294 2.97 -3.60 -25.91
N GLU A 295 2.32 -2.78 -26.73
CA GLU A 295 2.30 -2.94 -28.20
C GLU A 295 3.72 -2.85 -28.79
N GLU A 296 4.50 -1.84 -28.40
CA GLU A 296 5.89 -1.64 -28.80
C GLU A 296 6.78 -2.83 -28.40
N ASN A 297 6.48 -3.45 -27.26
CA ASN A 297 7.16 -4.65 -26.76
C ASN A 297 6.50 -5.97 -27.21
N ARG A 298 5.68 -5.95 -28.28
CA ARG A 298 5.08 -7.13 -28.92
C ARG A 298 4.25 -7.98 -27.95
N CYS A 299 3.57 -7.34 -27.01
CA CYS A 299 2.66 -7.94 -26.06
C CYS A 299 1.24 -7.43 -26.31
N ASP A 300 0.26 -8.34 -26.42
CA ASP A 300 -1.15 -7.94 -26.59
C ASP A 300 -1.68 -7.32 -25.29
N PRO A 301 -2.01 -6.02 -25.25
CA PRO A 301 -2.46 -5.34 -24.03
C PRO A 301 -3.76 -5.92 -23.47
N ARG A 302 -4.59 -6.58 -24.29
CA ARG A 302 -5.86 -7.22 -23.87
C ARG A 302 -5.63 -8.37 -22.90
N THR A 303 -4.43 -8.94 -22.92
CA THR A 303 -4.02 -10.01 -21.98
C THR A 303 -3.51 -9.47 -20.66
N LYS A 304 -3.21 -8.16 -20.58
CA LYS A 304 -2.56 -7.50 -19.45
C LYS A 304 -3.54 -6.85 -18.50
N VAL A 305 -3.14 -6.75 -17.23
CA VAL A 305 -3.93 -6.17 -16.15
C VAL A 305 -3.41 -4.78 -15.80
N LEU A 306 -4.28 -3.77 -15.85
CA LEU A 306 -4.01 -2.45 -15.31
C LEU A 306 -4.73 -2.33 -13.97
N VAL A 307 -3.93 -2.23 -12.90
CA VAL A 307 -4.44 -2.03 -11.53
C VAL A 307 -4.36 -0.55 -11.19
N PHE A 308 -5.50 0.08 -10.88
CA PHE A 308 -5.53 1.47 -10.43
C PHE A 308 -5.80 1.52 -8.93
N SER A 309 -4.97 2.25 -8.16
CA SER A 309 -5.16 2.37 -6.70
C SER A 309 -4.87 3.75 -6.11
N ASP A 310 -4.55 4.75 -6.93
CA ASP A 310 -4.27 6.10 -6.46
C ASP A 310 -5.55 6.88 -6.09
N ALA A 311 -5.89 6.85 -4.79
CA ALA A 311 -6.93 7.65 -4.17
C ALA A 311 -8.25 7.66 -4.97
N LEU A 312 -8.69 6.48 -5.41
CA LEU A 312 -9.89 6.33 -6.21
C LEU A 312 -11.17 6.61 -5.40
N ASP A 313 -12.13 7.24 -6.07
CA ASP A 313 -13.54 7.21 -5.72
C ASP A 313 -14.31 6.45 -6.81
N ILE A 314 -15.56 6.08 -6.53
CA ILE A 314 -16.39 5.34 -7.49
C ILE A 314 -16.57 6.09 -8.82
N PRO A 315 -16.90 7.39 -8.87
CA PRO A 315 -16.97 8.13 -10.13
C PRO A 315 -15.70 8.05 -10.99
N LYS A 316 -14.51 8.14 -10.40
CA LYS A 316 -13.22 8.01 -11.10
C LYS A 316 -12.99 6.59 -11.60
N VAL A 317 -13.33 5.56 -10.80
CA VAL A 317 -13.34 4.15 -11.24
C VAL A 317 -14.16 3.99 -12.52
N LEU A 318 -15.37 4.55 -12.57
CA LEU A 318 -16.26 4.42 -13.72
C LEU A 318 -15.70 5.09 -14.97
N LYS A 319 -15.09 6.27 -14.84
CA LYS A 319 -14.43 6.95 -15.96
C LYS A 319 -13.25 6.15 -16.51
N LEU A 320 -12.44 5.56 -15.63
CA LEU A 320 -11.32 4.70 -16.01
C LEU A 320 -11.81 3.40 -16.67
N TYR A 321 -12.85 2.78 -16.11
CA TYR A 321 -13.46 1.60 -16.68
C TYR A 321 -13.96 1.87 -18.10
N GLU A 322 -14.72 2.95 -18.31
CA GLU A 322 -15.23 3.30 -19.63
C GLU A 322 -14.10 3.59 -20.64
N ARG A 323 -13.01 4.23 -20.19
CA ARG A 323 -11.87 4.54 -21.06
C ARG A 323 -11.12 3.29 -21.56
N PHE A 324 -10.99 2.28 -20.71
CA PHE A 324 -10.05 1.17 -20.92
C PHE A 324 -10.70 -0.20 -21.10
N ARG A 325 -12.01 -0.34 -20.84
CA ARG A 325 -12.72 -1.62 -21.03
C ARG A 325 -12.54 -2.15 -22.45
N GLY A 326 -12.30 -3.45 -22.58
CA GLY A 326 -12.03 -4.12 -23.87
C GLY A 326 -10.63 -3.89 -24.45
N ARG A 327 -9.82 -2.98 -23.89
CA ARG A 327 -8.43 -2.74 -24.32
C ARG A 327 -7.41 -3.47 -23.44
N CYS A 328 -7.77 -3.71 -22.18
CA CYS A 328 -7.00 -4.48 -21.21
C CYS A 328 -7.93 -5.07 -20.14
N ARG A 329 -7.38 -5.87 -19.23
CA ARG A 329 -8.06 -6.28 -18.00
C ARG A 329 -7.89 -5.18 -16.96
N LEU A 330 -8.94 -4.92 -16.20
CA LEU A 330 -8.98 -3.81 -15.24
C LEU A 330 -9.19 -4.33 -13.82
N ALA A 331 -8.49 -3.72 -12.87
CA ALA A 331 -8.73 -3.89 -11.45
C ALA A 331 -8.62 -2.54 -10.74
N PHE A 332 -9.52 -2.30 -9.79
CA PHE A 332 -9.58 -1.03 -9.06
C PHE A 332 -9.47 -1.28 -7.57
N GLY A 333 -8.40 -0.83 -6.95
CA GLY A 333 -8.22 -0.85 -5.50
C GLY A 333 -8.75 0.44 -4.87
N VAL A 334 -9.84 0.36 -4.13
CA VAL A 334 -10.46 1.53 -3.49
C VAL A 334 -10.23 1.45 -1.99
N GLY A 335 -9.60 2.48 -1.43
CA GLY A 335 -9.20 2.49 -0.02
C GLY A 335 -10.09 3.37 0.86
N THR A 336 -9.57 4.54 1.20
CA THR A 336 -10.20 5.50 2.12
C THR A 336 -11.62 5.89 1.72
N ASN A 337 -11.91 6.03 0.42
CA ASN A 337 -13.26 6.36 -0.04
C ASN A 337 -14.30 5.30 0.37
N LEU A 338 -13.92 4.03 0.56
CA LEU A 338 -14.84 3.02 1.11
C LEU A 338 -14.86 3.04 2.64
N THR A 339 -13.67 2.97 3.24
CA THR A 339 -13.51 2.59 4.65
C THR A 339 -13.43 3.76 5.63
N ASN A 340 -13.41 5.00 5.13
CA ASN A 340 -13.38 6.20 5.96
C ASN A 340 -14.08 7.35 5.23
N ASP A 341 -15.39 7.21 5.05
CA ASP A 341 -16.25 8.20 4.40
C ASP A 341 -17.57 8.39 5.18
N LEU A 342 -17.45 8.67 6.48
CA LEU A 342 -18.60 8.93 7.38
C LEU A 342 -18.99 10.42 7.44
N GLY A 343 -18.46 11.26 6.55
CA GLY A 343 -18.64 12.72 6.62
C GLY A 343 -17.52 13.48 7.32
N TYR A 344 -16.53 12.79 7.87
CA TYR A 344 -15.32 13.38 8.46
C TYR A 344 -14.15 13.35 7.48
N SER A 345 -13.24 14.32 7.59
CA SER A 345 -12.02 14.37 6.78
C SER A 345 -11.03 13.27 7.21
N PRO A 346 -10.69 12.30 6.34
CA PRO A 346 -9.75 11.23 6.68
C PRO A 346 -8.33 11.75 6.88
N LEU A 347 -7.58 11.13 7.80
CA LEU A 347 -6.17 11.45 7.98
C LEU A 347 -5.33 11.02 6.77
N GLN A 348 -4.42 11.89 6.33
CA GLN A 348 -3.40 11.60 5.34
C GLN A 348 -2.13 11.12 6.05
N ILE A 349 -2.20 9.93 6.63
CA ILE A 349 -1.08 9.30 7.36
C ILE A 349 -0.35 8.26 6.50
N VAL A 350 0.98 8.21 6.66
CA VAL A 350 1.85 7.24 5.99
C VAL A 350 2.95 6.78 6.94
N ILE A 351 3.39 5.53 6.78
CA ILE A 351 4.67 5.03 7.27
C ILE A 351 5.49 4.66 6.03
N LYS A 352 6.72 5.17 5.91
CA LYS A 352 7.58 4.95 4.73
C LYS A 352 8.98 4.54 5.16
N MET A 353 9.57 3.62 4.41
CA MET A 353 10.99 3.27 4.56
C MET A 353 11.83 4.47 4.12
N VAL A 354 12.75 4.90 4.98
CA VAL A 354 13.68 6.02 4.73
C VAL A 354 15.13 5.54 4.62
N ARG A 355 15.46 4.40 5.25
CA ARG A 355 16.78 3.77 5.14
C ARG A 355 16.69 2.26 4.99
N CYS A 356 17.66 1.69 4.28
CA CYS A 356 17.93 0.25 4.21
C CYS A 356 19.45 0.03 4.30
N ASN A 357 19.90 -0.85 5.20
CA ASN A 357 21.32 -1.09 5.53
C ASN A 357 22.12 0.20 5.78
N GLY A 358 21.52 1.14 6.50
CA GLY A 358 22.09 2.46 6.78
C GLY A 358 22.08 3.45 5.60
N GLN A 359 21.83 2.98 4.38
CA GLN A 359 21.76 3.83 3.18
C GLN A 359 20.38 4.48 3.05
N PRO A 360 20.30 5.75 2.60
CA PRO A 360 19.03 6.38 2.29
C PRO A 360 18.33 5.67 1.13
N VAL A 361 17.00 5.64 1.18
CA VAL A 361 16.15 5.16 0.07
C VAL A 361 15.04 6.17 -0.18
N ALA A 362 14.53 6.24 -1.41
CA ALA A 362 13.53 7.26 -1.78
C ALA A 362 12.53 6.78 -2.82
N LYS A 363 11.31 7.34 -2.77
CA LYS A 363 10.32 7.31 -3.85
C LYS A 363 10.30 8.69 -4.50
N LEU A 364 10.53 8.73 -5.81
CA LEU A 364 10.35 9.91 -6.66
C LEU A 364 9.04 9.73 -7.42
N SER A 365 7.91 10.02 -6.76
CA SER A 365 6.60 9.92 -7.40
C SER A 365 6.43 10.95 -8.51
N ASP A 366 5.52 10.68 -9.45
CA ASP A 366 5.14 11.62 -10.52
C ASP A 366 4.45 12.90 -9.98
N SER A 367 4.11 12.96 -8.69
CA SER A 367 3.65 14.16 -7.99
C SER A 367 4.78 14.85 -7.19
N PRO A 368 5.14 16.11 -7.47
CA PRO A 368 6.13 16.87 -6.71
C PRO A 368 5.77 17.04 -5.22
N GLY A 369 6.79 17.20 -4.35
CA GLY A 369 6.61 17.66 -2.96
C GLY A 369 6.24 16.61 -1.89
N LYS A 370 6.23 15.31 -2.23
CA LYS A 370 5.78 14.23 -1.31
C LYS A 370 6.89 13.28 -0.80
N ASN A 371 8.17 13.63 -0.97
CA ASN A 371 9.28 12.74 -0.59
C ASN A 371 9.52 12.74 0.93
N MET A 372 9.81 11.57 1.49
CA MET A 372 10.13 11.35 2.91
C MET A 372 11.62 11.20 3.18
N CYS A 373 12.44 11.08 2.12
CA CYS A 373 13.89 11.02 2.26
C CYS A 373 14.44 12.39 2.66
N ASP A 374 15.24 12.41 3.72
CA ASP A 374 15.88 13.62 4.27
C ASP A 374 17.23 13.93 3.61
N ASP A 375 17.79 12.99 2.84
CA ASP A 375 19.04 13.16 2.13
C ASP A 375 18.83 13.77 0.73
N LYS A 376 18.98 15.10 0.66
CA LYS A 376 18.85 15.86 -0.61
C LYS A 376 19.89 15.44 -1.65
N ALA A 377 21.11 15.08 -1.23
CA ALA A 377 22.16 14.67 -2.15
C ALA A 377 21.81 13.32 -2.79
N TYR A 378 21.29 12.39 -1.99
CA TYR A 378 20.80 11.11 -2.50
C TYR A 378 19.62 11.28 -3.46
N ILE A 379 18.67 12.16 -3.16
CA ILE A 379 17.55 12.46 -4.07
C ILE A 379 18.07 13.00 -5.42
N ALA A 380 19.03 13.92 -5.40
CA ALA A 380 19.62 14.48 -6.62
C ALA A 380 20.37 13.40 -7.42
N TYR A 381 21.15 12.56 -6.74
CA TYR A 381 21.84 11.43 -7.36
C TYR A 381 20.86 10.43 -7.97
N LEU A 382 19.78 10.09 -7.27
CA LEU A 382 18.75 9.18 -7.75
C LEU A 382 18.07 9.72 -9.02
N ARG A 383 17.76 11.02 -9.05
CA ARG A 383 17.24 11.68 -10.26
C ARG A 383 18.20 11.59 -11.42
N GLN A 384 19.49 11.86 -11.19
CA GLN A 384 20.53 11.77 -12.21
C GLN A 384 20.63 10.35 -12.79
N VAL A 385 20.65 9.33 -11.93
CA VAL A 385 20.78 7.91 -12.33
C VAL A 385 19.61 7.46 -13.20
N PHE A 386 18.39 7.90 -12.91
CA PHE A 386 17.19 7.52 -13.64
C PHE A 386 16.76 8.55 -14.71
N GLY A 387 17.54 9.61 -14.94
CA GLY A 387 17.25 10.64 -15.95
C GLY A 387 15.93 11.39 -15.68
N ILE A 388 15.65 11.69 -14.42
CA ILE A 388 14.44 12.38 -13.95
C ILE A 388 14.77 13.86 -13.80
N ASP A 389 13.95 14.73 -14.38
CA ASP A 389 14.15 16.17 -14.30
C ASP A 389 14.02 16.67 -12.85
N THR A 390 14.87 17.63 -12.49
CA THR A 390 14.75 18.33 -11.20
C THR A 390 13.56 19.28 -11.29
N PRO A 391 12.54 19.16 -10.41
CA PRO A 391 11.47 20.14 -10.37
C PRO A 391 12.06 21.54 -10.15
N VAL A 392 11.60 22.53 -10.89
CA VAL A 392 11.93 23.94 -10.61
C VAL A 392 11.43 24.23 -9.21
N GLU A 393 12.32 24.53 -8.25
CA GLU A 393 11.90 24.99 -6.93
C GLU A 393 11.09 26.27 -7.12
N ASP A 394 9.83 26.28 -6.67
CA ASP A 394 9.02 27.50 -6.64
C ASP A 394 9.68 28.42 -5.61
N THR A 395 10.44 29.41 -6.07
CA THR A 395 11.24 30.36 -5.27
C THR A 395 10.39 31.33 -4.45
N ARG A 396 9.16 30.95 -4.09
CA ARG A 396 8.17 31.81 -3.42
C ARG A 396 8.17 31.74 -1.89
N ASP A 397 9.12 31.03 -1.28
CA ASP A 397 9.26 30.97 0.19
C ASP A 397 10.66 31.37 0.70
N GLN A 398 11.37 32.19 -0.09
CA GLN A 398 12.55 32.94 0.38
C GLN A 398 12.33 34.44 0.18
N SER A 399 11.45 35.02 0.99
CA SER A 399 11.48 36.45 1.28
C SER A 399 11.17 36.64 2.77
N GLU A 400 12.25 36.94 3.50
CA GLU A 400 12.41 37.63 4.80
C GLU A 400 11.24 37.71 5.79
#